data_AF-A0A8W8IKG0-F1
#
_entry.id   AF-A0A8W8IKG0-F1
#
_cell.length_a   1.000
_cell.length_b   1.000
_cell.length_c   1.000
_cell.angle_alpha   90.00
_cell.angle_beta   90.00
_cell.angle_gamma   90.00
#
_symmetry.space_group_name_H-M   'P 1'
#
loop_
_entity.id
_entity.type
_entity.pdbx_description
1 polymer ?
#
loop_
_entity_poly.entity_id
_entity_poly.type
_entity_poly.pdbx_seq_one_letter_code
_entity_poly.pdbx_strand_id
1 'polypeptide(L)'
;RSINNSKKDSLIWTHNTRLKHSVFKELKKPGRNYDNLFHHLNSVQGNVELKCAFVRDVIREAGRFKKKVLIQMLEQFQTSLMQVEGRKRNSLPMETR
;
A
#
# COMPACT_ATOMS: atom_id res chain seq x y z
N ARG A 1 23.38 -8.49 -14.39
CA ARG A 1 22.19 -8.67 -13.50
C ARG A 1 21.11 -7.66 -13.93
N SER A 2 20.43 -7.81 -15.09
CA SER A 2 19.59 -6.69 -15.59
C SER A 2 18.29 -7.03 -16.34
N ILE A 3 18.06 -8.26 -16.83
CA ILE A 3 16.79 -8.56 -17.56
C ILE A 3 15.67 -9.00 -16.59
N ASN A 4 16.03 -9.68 -15.50
CA ASN A 4 15.06 -10.25 -14.57
C ASN A 4 14.39 -9.20 -13.68
N ASN A 5 15.04 -8.06 -13.42
CA ASN A 5 14.46 -7.00 -12.60
C ASN A 5 13.37 -6.26 -13.37
N SER A 6 13.61 -5.90 -14.63
CA SER A 6 12.63 -5.21 -15.49
C SER A 6 11.33 -6.02 -15.67
N LYS A 7 11.43 -7.34 -15.89
CA LYS A 7 10.26 -8.22 -15.94
C LYS A 7 9.50 -8.26 -14.62
N LYS A 8 10.21 -8.34 -13.48
CA LYS A 8 9.62 -8.33 -12.14
C LYS A 8 8.92 -7.00 -11.84
N ASP A 9 9.57 -5.89 -12.16
CA ASP A 9 9.03 -4.53 -11.98
C ASP A 9 7.76 -4.34 -12.83
N SER A 10 7.76 -4.84 -14.07
CA SER A 10 6.58 -4.84 -14.94
C SER A 10 5.42 -5.66 -14.34
N LEU A 11 5.69 -6.85 -13.81
CA LEU A 11 4.66 -7.68 -13.15
C LEU A 11 4.08 -6.98 -11.91
N ILE A 12 4.93 -6.35 -11.09
CA ILE A 12 4.50 -5.56 -9.93
C ILE A 12 3.60 -4.40 -10.37
N TRP A 13 3.99 -3.69 -11.44
CA TRP A 13 3.22 -2.57 -11.97
C TRP A 13 1.84 -3.02 -12.47
N THR A 14 1.77 -4.10 -13.26
CA THR A 14 0.50 -4.64 -13.77
C THR A 14 -0.40 -5.12 -12.62
N HIS A 15 0.17 -5.81 -11.62
CA HIS A 15 -0.55 -6.26 -10.43
C HIS A 15 -1.13 -5.08 -9.64
N ASN A 16 -0.29 -4.10 -9.29
CA ASN A 16 -0.70 -2.94 -8.52
C ASN A 16 -1.72 -2.07 -9.28
N THR A 17 -1.65 -2.00 -10.61
CA THR A 17 -2.64 -1.32 -11.45
C THR A 17 -4.03 -1.96 -11.33
N ARG A 18 -4.10 -3.30 -11.35
CA ARG A 18 -5.36 -4.03 -11.14
C ARG A 18 -5.91 -3.84 -9.73
N LEU A 19 -5.04 -3.81 -8.72
CA LEU A 19 -5.43 -3.49 -7.36
C LEU A 19 -5.97 -2.07 -7.23
N LYS A 20 -5.35 -1.08 -7.89
CA LYS A 20 -5.81 0.32 -7.88
C LYS A 20 -7.24 0.45 -8.38
N HIS A 21 -7.58 -0.22 -9.48
CA HIS A 21 -8.96 -0.28 -9.97
C HIS A 21 -9.93 -0.91 -8.95
N SER A 22 -9.52 -1.98 -8.28
CA SER A 22 -10.36 -2.68 -7.30
C SER A 22 -10.58 -1.83 -6.05
N VAL A 23 -9.52 -1.20 -5.52
CA VAL A 23 -9.60 -0.26 -4.40
C VAL A 23 -10.52 0.92 -4.72
N PHE A 24 -10.41 1.48 -5.92
CA PHE A 24 -11.22 2.63 -6.32
C PHE A 24 -12.71 2.25 -6.50
N LYS A 25 -12.99 1.00 -6.89
CA LYS A 25 -14.37 0.47 -6.86
C LYS A 25 -14.90 0.38 -5.43
N GLU A 26 -14.11 -0.14 -4.48
CA GLU A 26 -14.52 -0.20 -3.07
C GLU A 26 -14.74 1.20 -2.47
N LEU A 27 -13.91 2.19 -2.82
CA LEU A 27 -14.08 3.58 -2.39
C LEU A 27 -15.42 4.19 -2.82
N LYS A 28 -15.95 3.82 -3.98
CA LYS A 28 -17.21 4.35 -4.51
C LYS A 28 -18.44 3.71 -3.86
N LYS A 29 -18.28 2.58 -3.14
CA LYS A 29 -19.41 1.91 -2.51
C LYS A 29 -19.98 2.76 -1.35
N PRO A 30 -21.32 2.83 -1.22
CA PRO A 30 -21.95 3.42 -0.05
C PRO A 30 -21.66 2.57 1.19
N GLY A 31 -21.66 3.20 2.37
CA GLY A 31 -21.37 2.55 3.64
C GLY A 31 -19.90 2.62 4.07
N ARG A 32 -19.60 1.84 5.12
CA ARG A 32 -18.32 1.86 5.86
C ARG A 32 -17.65 0.49 6.00
N ASN A 33 -18.07 -0.49 5.21
CA ASN A 33 -17.34 -1.75 5.13
C ASN A 33 -16.09 -1.53 4.26
N TYR A 34 -14.92 -1.60 4.88
CA TYR A 34 -13.63 -1.39 4.23
C TYR A 34 -12.75 -2.65 4.23
N ASP A 35 -13.26 -3.81 4.64
CA ASP A 35 -12.50 -5.06 4.72
C ASP A 35 -11.87 -5.41 3.37
N ASN A 36 -12.66 -5.40 2.30
CA ASN A 36 -12.16 -5.64 0.96
C ASN A 36 -11.11 -4.60 0.56
N LEU A 37 -11.30 -3.33 0.90
CA LEU A 37 -10.35 -2.28 0.57
C LEU A 37 -8.99 -2.53 1.25
N PHE A 38 -8.98 -2.87 2.54
CA PHE A 38 -7.75 -3.21 3.26
C PHE A 38 -7.14 -4.55 2.81
N HIS A 39 -7.95 -5.51 2.38
CA HIS A 39 -7.46 -6.74 1.75
C HIS A 39 -6.64 -6.44 0.48
N HIS A 40 -7.15 -5.56 -0.39
CA HIS A 40 -6.41 -5.13 -1.58
C HIS A 40 -5.15 -4.33 -1.23
N LEU A 41 -5.20 -3.46 -0.22
CA LEU A 41 -4.04 -2.68 0.23
C LEU A 41 -2.91 -3.56 0.77
N ASN A 42 -3.23 -4.62 1.52
CA ASN A 42 -2.24 -5.59 2.00
C ASN A 42 -1.59 -6.38 0.86
N SER A 43 -2.29 -6.53 -0.27
CA SER A 43 -1.81 -7.27 -1.44
C SER A 43 -0.89 -6.46 -2.37
N VAL A 44 -0.67 -5.18 -2.08
CA VAL A 44 0.22 -4.31 -2.88
C VAL A 44 1.66 -4.82 -2.80
N GLN A 45 2.28 -4.97 -3.97
CA GLN A 45 3.64 -5.46 -4.12
C GLN A 45 4.63 -4.28 -4.27
N GLY A 46 5.90 -4.51 -3.92
CA GLY A 46 6.97 -3.51 -4.01
C GLY A 46 7.56 -3.14 -2.65
N ASN A 47 8.52 -2.22 -2.67
CA ASN A 47 9.11 -1.66 -1.46
C ASN A 47 8.09 -0.80 -0.70
N VAL A 48 8.39 -0.46 0.55
CA VAL A 48 7.44 0.31 1.37
C VAL A 48 7.25 1.73 0.90
N GLU A 49 8.22 2.32 0.21
CA GLU A 49 8.02 3.62 -0.43
C GLU A 49 6.88 3.56 -1.47
N LEU A 50 6.87 2.53 -2.33
CA LEU A 50 5.81 2.30 -3.32
C LEU A 50 4.48 2.00 -2.64
N LYS A 51 4.46 1.15 -1.59
CA LYS A 51 3.24 0.87 -0.83
C LYS A 51 2.66 2.13 -0.18
N CYS A 52 3.51 2.96 0.42
CA CYS A 52 3.11 4.25 1.00
C CYS A 52 2.60 5.21 -0.09
N ALA A 53 3.25 5.28 -1.24
CA ALA A 53 2.77 6.08 -2.38
C ALA A 53 1.37 5.64 -2.82
N PHE A 54 1.14 4.32 -2.92
CA PHE A 54 -0.17 3.77 -3.23
C PHE A 54 -1.22 4.16 -2.18
N VAL A 55 -0.91 4.05 -0.89
CA VAL A 55 -1.85 4.44 0.20
C VAL A 55 -2.15 5.95 0.15
N ARG A 56 -1.17 6.81 -0.13
CA ARG A 56 -1.39 8.26 -0.29
C ARG A 56 -2.35 8.59 -1.43
N ASP A 57 -2.26 7.88 -2.55
CA ASP A 57 -3.22 8.03 -3.66
C ASP A 57 -4.64 7.70 -3.20
N VAL A 58 -4.79 6.62 -2.43
CA VAL A 58 -6.09 6.16 -1.90
C VAL A 58 -6.64 7.15 -0.87
N ILE A 59 -5.79 7.73 0.00
CA ILE A 59 -6.18 8.79 0.94
C ILE A 59 -6.70 10.02 0.19
N ARG A 60 -5.97 10.48 -0.84
CA ARG A 60 -6.37 11.62 -1.67
C ARG A 60 -7.74 11.37 -2.29
N GLU A 61 -7.96 10.16 -2.82
CA GLU A 61 -9.22 9.79 -3.45
C GLU A 61 -10.37 9.63 -2.43
N ALA A 62 -10.12 9.05 -1.26
CA ALA A 62 -11.08 9.01 -0.15
C ALA A 62 -11.48 10.41 0.32
N GLY A 63 -10.56 11.38 0.24
CA GLY A 63 -10.81 12.81 0.44
C GLY A 63 -11.87 13.37 -0.51
N ARG A 64 -11.84 13.00 -1.80
CA ARG A 64 -12.85 13.42 -2.79
C ARG A 64 -14.24 12.90 -2.42
N PHE A 65 -14.31 11.70 -1.85
CA PHE A 65 -15.56 11.09 -1.36
C PHE A 65 -15.92 11.52 0.08
N LYS A 66 -15.16 12.41 0.72
CA LYS A 66 -15.38 12.89 2.09
C LYS A 66 -15.44 11.76 3.13
N LYS A 67 -14.79 10.61 2.90
CA LYS A 67 -14.77 9.45 3.81
C LYS A 67 -13.78 9.64 4.98
N LYS A 68 -14.03 10.60 5.88
CA LYS A 68 -13.10 10.99 6.97
C LYS A 68 -12.59 9.83 7.83
N VAL A 69 -13.48 8.93 8.25
CA VAL A 69 -13.10 7.75 9.05
C VAL A 69 -12.13 6.85 8.29
N LEU A 70 -12.38 6.64 6.99
CA LEU A 70 -11.47 5.85 6.17
C LEU A 70 -10.10 6.51 6.02
N ILE A 71 -10.05 7.83 5.86
CA ILE A 71 -8.80 8.57 5.78
C ILE A 71 -7.95 8.32 7.04
N GLN A 72 -8.54 8.42 8.23
CA GLN A 72 -7.84 8.15 9.49
C GLN A 72 -7.30 6.71 9.55
N MET A 73 -8.12 5.72 9.15
CA MET A 73 -7.68 4.32 9.10
C MET A 73 -6.53 4.10 8.10
N LEU A 74 -6.55 4.79 6.96
CA LEU A 74 -5.49 4.71 5.95
C LEU A 74 -4.19 5.36 6.41
N GLU A 75 -4.26 6.48 7.12
CA GLU A 75 -3.09 7.14 7.72
C GLU A 75 -2.45 6.23 8.77
N GLN A 76 -3.24 5.62 9.65
CA GLN A 76 -2.76 4.62 10.61
C GLN A 76 -2.12 3.40 9.94
N PHE A 77 -2.72 2.92 8.85
CA PHE A 77 -2.16 1.83 8.05
C PHE A 77 -0.80 2.22 7.43
N GLN A 78 -0.70 3.42 6.85
CA GLN A 78 0.55 3.94 6.30
C GLN A 78 1.65 4.05 7.37
N THR A 79 1.33 4.58 8.55
CA THR A 79 2.27 4.66 9.67
C THR A 79 2.75 3.26 10.09
N SER A 80 1.85 2.29 10.14
CA SER A 80 2.19 0.90 10.49
C SER A 80 3.13 0.27 9.47
N LEU A 81 2.93 0.51 8.17
CA LEU A 81 3.85 0.06 7.11
C LEU A 81 5.27 0.59 7.32
N MET A 82 5.41 1.86 7.69
CA MET A 82 6.72 2.48 7.92
C MET A 82 7.42 1.90 9.16
N GLN A 83 6.67 1.66 10.24
CA GLN A 83 7.24 1.09 11.47
C GLN A 83 7.73 -0.35 11.27
N VAL A 84 6.99 -1.16 10.51
CA VAL A 84 7.39 -2.55 10.20
C VAL A 84 8.75 -2.59 9.50
N GLU A 85 8.99 -1.69 8.55
CA GLU A 85 10.30 -1.64 7.88
C GLU A 85 11.40 -1.09 8.78
N GLY A 86 11.09 -0.11 9.63
CA GLY A 86 12.03 0.36 10.66
C GLY A 86 12.48 -0.78 11.57
N ARG A 87 11.56 -1.64 12.01
CA ARG A 87 11.90 -2.83 12.81
C ARG A 87 12.76 -3.83 12.04
N LYS A 88 12.43 -4.13 10.78
CA LYS A 88 13.24 -5.03 9.94
C LYS A 88 14.67 -4.54 9.75
N ARG A 89 14.85 -3.22 9.59
CA ARG A 89 16.17 -2.60 9.47
C ARG A 89 16.97 -2.73 10.77
N ASN A 90 16.32 -2.61 11.92
CA ASN A 90 16.96 -2.67 13.23
C ASN A 90 17.22 -4.12 13.72
N SER A 91 16.57 -5.13 13.14
CA SER A 91 16.74 -6.55 13.50
C SER A 91 17.86 -7.27 12.73
N LEU A 92 18.61 -6.58 11.86
CA LEU A 92 19.79 -7.17 11.22
C LEU A 92 20.91 -7.25 12.26
N PRO A 93 21.45 -8.43 12.61
CA PRO A 93 22.55 -8.54 13.53
C PRO A 93 23.72 -7.74 12.97
N MET A 94 24.27 -6.85 13.79
CA MET A 94 25.57 -6.23 13.56
C MET A 94 26.59 -7.35 13.36
N GLU A 95 26.94 -7.62 12.11
CA GLU A 95 28.01 -8.56 11.80
C GLU A 95 29.29 -7.93 12.35
N THR A 96 29.78 -8.50 13.44
CA THR A 96 30.97 -8.00 14.12
C THR A 96 32.16 -8.31 13.24
N ARG A 97 32.74 -7.30 12.59
CA ARG A 97 34.16 -7.20 12.27
C ARG A 97 34.53 -5.84 11.67
#